data_AF-A0A3B4ZM58-F1
#
_entry.id   AF-A0A3B4ZM58-F1
#
_cell.length_a   1.000
_cell.length_b   1.000
_cell.length_c   1.000
_cell.angle_alpha   90.00
_cell.angle_beta   90.00
_cell.angle_gamma   90.00
#
_symmetry.space_group_name_H-M   'P 1'
#
loop_
_entity.id
_entity.type
_entity.pdbx_description
1 polymer ?
#
loop_
_entity_poly.entity_id
_entity_poly.type
_entity_poly.pdbx_seq_one_letter_code
_entity_poly.pdbx_strand_id
1 'polypeptide(L)'
;MPFLLLSLPSNVSSACRSYEFSCATGGQCVPQAWRCDGETDCMDGSDEQQCAAPCGPGQVPCLSGDQCVDYQHLCDGTPHCRDASDESIDNCGMFIYIQM
;
A
#
# COMPACT_ATOMS: atom_id res chain seq x y z
N MET A 1 -6.06 -35.91 2.09
CA MET A 1 -4.83 -35.62 2.85
C MET A 1 -5.12 -34.46 3.79
N PRO A 2 -5.70 -34.72 4.97
CA PRO A 2 -5.72 -33.76 6.07
C PRO A 2 -4.35 -33.75 6.78
N PHE A 3 -4.14 -32.81 7.71
CA PHE A 3 -2.94 -32.41 8.48
C PHE A 3 -2.45 -31.02 8.01
N LEU A 4 -2.34 -29.98 8.84
CA LEU A 4 -2.50 -29.86 10.29
C LEU A 4 -2.62 -28.38 10.66
N LEU A 5 -3.35 -28.17 11.75
CA LEU A 5 -3.48 -26.97 12.57
C LEU A 5 -2.19 -26.15 12.74
N LEU A 6 -2.31 -24.83 12.60
CA LEU A 6 -1.72 -23.93 13.59
C LEU A 6 -2.79 -22.98 14.13
N SER A 7 -3.57 -23.51 15.08
CA SER A 7 -4.26 -22.69 16.07
C SER A 7 -3.24 -21.91 16.89
N LEU A 8 -3.32 -20.58 16.89
CA LEU A 8 -2.77 -19.74 17.95
C LEU A 8 -3.93 -18.91 18.52
N PRO A 9 -3.94 -18.69 19.84
CA PRO A 9 -5.09 -18.86 20.72
C PRO A 9 -6.17 -17.79 20.60
N SER A 10 -7.36 -18.16 21.07
CA SER A 10 -8.45 -17.31 21.50
C SER A 10 -7.98 -16.16 22.40
N ASN A 11 -8.29 -14.91 22.05
CA ASN A 11 -8.65 -13.94 23.08
C ASN A 11 -9.47 -12.78 22.53
N VAL A 12 -10.72 -12.72 22.97
CA VAL A 12 -11.52 -11.50 23.05
C VAL A 12 -10.74 -10.50 23.91
N SER A 13 -9.89 -9.69 23.28
CA SER A 13 -9.17 -8.60 23.94
C SER A 13 -8.80 -7.54 22.92
N SER A 14 -9.80 -6.86 22.35
CA SER A 14 -9.80 -5.48 21.81
C SER A 14 -8.59 -4.92 21.03
N ALA A 15 -7.65 -5.74 20.55
CA ALA A 15 -6.47 -5.33 19.82
C ALA A 15 -6.02 -6.49 18.91
N CYS A 16 -5.98 -6.26 17.60
CA CYS A 16 -5.40 -7.20 16.63
C CYS A 16 -3.92 -7.49 16.97
N ARG A 17 -3.34 -8.60 16.46
CA ARG A 17 -1.91 -8.86 16.69
C ARG A 17 -1.08 -7.77 16.00
N SER A 18 0.16 -7.62 16.43
CA SER A 18 1.09 -6.59 15.94
C SER A 18 1.40 -6.63 14.44
N TYR A 19 1.02 -7.70 13.74
CA TYR A 19 1.20 -7.90 12.30
C TYR A 19 -0.14 -7.93 11.54
N GLU A 20 -1.24 -7.58 12.22
CA GLU A 20 -2.60 -7.54 11.69
C GLU A 20 -3.13 -6.11 11.79
N PHE A 21 -3.82 -5.66 10.75
CA PHE A 21 -4.53 -4.40 10.70
C PHE A 21 -5.97 -4.57 11.20
N SER A 22 -6.40 -3.70 12.11
CA SER A 22 -7.79 -3.64 12.58
C SER A 22 -8.63 -2.82 11.62
N CYS A 23 -9.67 -3.42 11.04
CA CYS A 23 -10.67 -2.71 10.26
C CYS A 23 -11.35 -1.62 11.11
N ALA A 24 -11.75 -0.52 10.47
CA ALA A 24 -12.40 0.62 11.15
C ALA A 24 -13.72 0.22 11.81
N THR A 25 -14.46 -0.68 11.15
CA THR A 25 -15.59 -1.39 11.75
C THR A 25 -15.02 -2.47 12.66
N GLY A 26 -14.69 -2.05 13.88
CA GLY A 26 -14.00 -2.86 14.87
C GLY A 26 -14.64 -4.24 15.05
N GLY A 27 -13.87 -5.28 14.73
CA GLY A 27 -14.32 -6.67 14.80
C GLY A 27 -13.63 -7.60 13.81
N GLN A 28 -13.03 -7.04 12.75
CA GLN A 28 -12.28 -7.79 11.75
C GLN A 28 -10.80 -7.35 11.78
N CYS A 29 -9.91 -8.34 11.83
CA CYS A 29 -8.48 -8.16 11.72
C CYS A 29 -8.04 -8.80 10.40
N VAL A 30 -7.36 -8.03 9.56
CA VAL A 30 -6.76 -8.51 8.31
C VAL A 30 -5.24 -8.51 8.47
N PRO A 31 -4.49 -9.34 7.75
CA PRO A 31 -3.03 -9.24 7.69
C PRO A 31 -2.63 -7.81 7.31
N GLN A 32 -1.57 -7.29 7.91
CA GLN A 32 -1.06 -5.97 7.51
C GLN A 32 -0.60 -5.94 6.03
N ALA A 33 -0.36 -7.10 5.42
CA ALA A 33 -0.08 -7.27 3.99
C ALA A 33 -1.31 -7.07 3.08
N TRP A 34 -2.52 -7.20 3.62
CA TRP A 34 -3.80 -6.98 2.91
C TRP A 34 -4.28 -5.53 3.06
N ARG A 35 -3.50 -4.71 3.72
CA ARG A 35 -3.78 -3.28 3.80
C ARG A 35 -3.25 -2.63 2.53
N CYS A 36 -4.11 -1.99 1.76
CA CYS A 36 -3.75 -1.30 0.51
C CYS A 36 -3.25 -2.26 -0.57
N ASP A 37 -3.79 -3.47 -0.63
CA ASP A 37 -3.40 -4.47 -1.63
C ASP A 37 -4.30 -4.46 -2.87
N GLY A 38 -5.31 -3.59 -2.89
CA GLY A 38 -6.26 -3.42 -3.97
C GLY A 38 -7.47 -4.36 -3.88
N GLU A 39 -7.53 -5.26 -2.89
CA GLU A 39 -8.72 -6.02 -2.54
C GLU A 39 -9.40 -5.43 -1.31
N THR A 40 -10.73 -5.51 -1.27
CA THR A 40 -11.51 -5.03 -0.12
C THR A 40 -11.67 -6.18 0.86
N ASP A 41 -10.70 -6.37 1.75
CA ASP A 41 -10.70 -7.43 2.75
C ASP A 41 -11.47 -7.05 4.01
N CYS A 42 -11.58 -5.75 4.35
CA CYS A 42 -12.51 -5.32 5.39
C CYS A 42 -13.95 -5.28 4.86
N MET A 43 -14.93 -5.68 5.68
CA MET A 43 -16.37 -5.52 5.33
C MET A 43 -16.77 -4.09 4.98
N ASP A 44 -16.03 -3.11 5.50
CA ASP A 44 -16.23 -1.68 5.27
C ASP A 44 -15.24 -1.12 4.22
N GLY A 45 -14.28 -1.92 3.74
CA GLY A 45 -13.17 -1.49 2.89
C GLY A 45 -12.21 -0.50 3.55
N SER A 46 -12.11 -0.53 4.87
CA SER A 46 -11.29 0.42 5.65
C SER A 46 -9.78 0.15 5.55
N ASP A 47 -9.41 -1.07 5.17
CA ASP A 47 -8.08 -1.48 4.72
C ASP A 47 -7.61 -0.71 3.48
N GLU A 48 -8.55 -0.33 2.59
CA GLU A 48 -8.26 0.40 1.35
C GLU A 48 -8.50 1.92 1.42
N GLN A 49 -9.15 2.43 2.48
CA GLN A 49 -9.58 3.84 2.57
C GLN A 49 -8.54 4.81 3.18
N GLN A 50 -7.52 4.31 3.89
CA GLN A 50 -6.51 5.14 4.57
C GLN A 50 -5.07 4.82 4.13
N CYS A 51 -4.92 4.47 2.85
CA CYS A 51 -3.64 4.28 2.21
C CYS A 51 -3.00 5.64 1.95
N ALA A 52 -1.95 6.00 2.70
CA ALA A 52 -1.19 7.24 2.49
C ALA A 52 -0.51 7.30 1.11
N ALA A 53 -0.47 6.17 0.41
CA ALA A 53 -0.43 6.01 -1.04
C ALA A 53 -0.63 4.51 -1.30
N PRO A 54 -1.50 4.09 -2.23
CA PRO A 54 -1.88 2.70 -2.46
C PRO A 54 -0.86 1.97 -3.34
N CYS A 55 0.42 2.20 -3.09
CA CYS A 55 1.48 1.69 -3.93
C CYS A 55 2.18 0.54 -3.22
N GLY A 56 2.28 -0.59 -3.90
CA GLY A 56 2.91 -1.80 -3.38
C GLY A 56 4.38 -1.60 -3.02
N PRO A 57 5.01 -2.58 -2.36
CA PRO A 57 6.43 -2.49 -2.04
C PRO A 57 7.24 -2.37 -3.34
N GLY A 58 7.88 -1.23 -3.56
CA GLY A 58 8.58 -0.97 -4.82
C GLY A 58 7.96 0.12 -5.69
N GLN A 59 6.84 0.69 -5.26
CA GLN A 59 6.09 1.66 -6.06
C GLN A 59 5.93 2.99 -5.33
N VAL A 60 5.98 4.07 -6.09
CA VAL A 60 5.76 5.43 -5.60
C VAL A 60 4.45 5.99 -6.15
N PRO A 61 3.71 6.75 -5.34
CA PRO A 61 2.52 7.44 -5.81
C PRO A 61 2.88 8.52 -6.84
N CYS A 62 2.03 8.67 -7.83
CA CYS A 62 1.95 9.88 -8.62
C CYS A 62 1.51 11.05 -7.71
N LEU A 63 1.88 12.27 -8.08
CA LEU A 63 1.49 13.48 -7.35
C LEU A 63 -0.04 13.69 -7.34
N SER A 64 -0.76 13.10 -8.30
CA SER A 64 -2.22 13.04 -8.33
C SER A 64 -2.81 12.09 -7.27
N GLY A 65 -2.04 11.13 -6.75
CA GLY A 65 -2.50 10.14 -5.77
C GLY A 65 -3.36 9.00 -6.33
N ASP A 66 -3.80 9.09 -7.59
CA ASP A 66 -4.68 8.11 -8.24
C ASP A 66 -3.94 6.99 -8.99
N GLN A 67 -2.61 7.09 -9.11
CA GLN A 67 -1.78 6.14 -9.85
C GLN A 67 -0.47 5.86 -9.10
N CYS A 68 0.07 4.67 -9.34
CA CYS A 68 1.35 4.21 -8.80
C CYS A 68 2.30 3.89 -9.94
N VAL A 69 3.56 4.27 -9.76
CA VAL A 69 4.65 3.98 -10.70
C VAL A 69 5.73 3.21 -9.95
N ASP A 70 6.42 2.29 -10.63
CA ASP A 70 7.54 1.56 -10.03
C ASP A 70 8.74 2.49 -9.79
N TYR A 71 9.58 2.20 -8.79
CA TYR A 71 10.82 2.95 -8.58
C TYR A 71 11.72 2.98 -9.83
N GLN A 72 11.68 1.96 -10.68
CA GLN A 72 12.46 1.91 -11.93
C GLN A 72 11.92 2.83 -13.02
N HIS A 73 10.65 3.19 -12.93
CA HIS A 73 9.93 4.05 -13.87
C HIS A 73 9.75 5.48 -13.32
N LEU A 74 10.36 5.77 -12.17
CA LEU A 74 10.43 7.12 -11.63
C LEU A 74 11.61 7.84 -12.28
N CYS A 75 11.35 8.95 -12.96
CA CYS A 75 12.35 9.73 -13.69
C CYS A 75 13.12 8.92 -14.75
N ASP A 76 12.45 7.98 -15.43
CA ASP A 76 13.05 7.15 -16.48
C ASP A 76 12.98 7.79 -17.88
N GLY A 77 12.45 9.02 -17.97
CA GLY A 77 12.28 9.76 -19.21
C GLY A 77 10.97 9.43 -19.91
N THR A 78 10.08 8.63 -19.30
CA THR A 78 8.79 8.29 -19.88
C THR A 78 7.63 8.49 -18.90
N PRO A 79 6.55 9.18 -19.33
CA PRO A 79 5.43 9.48 -18.44
C PRO A 79 4.55 8.26 -18.21
N HIS A 80 4.55 7.75 -16.97
CA HIS A 80 3.70 6.67 -16.49
C HIS A 80 2.49 7.19 -15.71
N CYS A 81 2.59 8.34 -15.07
CA CYS A 81 1.46 9.03 -14.45
C CYS A 81 0.62 9.76 -15.50
N ARG A 82 -0.70 9.85 -15.30
CA ARG A 82 -1.62 10.65 -16.14
C ARG A 82 -1.24 12.12 -16.16
N ASP A 83 -0.71 12.61 -15.05
CA ASP A 83 -0.21 13.97 -14.89
C ASP A 83 1.31 14.07 -15.19
N ALA A 84 1.93 12.98 -15.67
CA ALA A 84 3.37 12.84 -15.91
C ALA A 84 4.24 13.25 -14.71
N SER A 85 3.67 13.22 -13.50
CA SER A 85 4.36 13.73 -12.32
C SER A 85 5.56 12.88 -11.95
N ASP A 86 5.58 11.59 -12.31
CA ASP A 86 6.74 10.70 -12.21
C ASP A 86 7.98 11.22 -12.94
N GLU A 87 7.80 12.08 -13.94
CA GLU A 87 8.87 12.77 -14.68
C GLU A 87 9.02 14.24 -14.26
N SER A 88 8.18 14.73 -13.33
CA SER A 88 8.26 16.10 -12.83
C SER A 88 9.25 16.21 -11.68
N ILE A 89 9.93 17.36 -11.60
CA ILE A 89 10.86 17.69 -10.50
C ILE A 89 10.22 17.54 -9.12
N ASP A 90 8.90 17.77 -9.00
CA ASP A 90 8.19 17.70 -7.73
C ASP A 90 8.06 16.26 -7.19
N ASN A 91 8.01 15.25 -8.07
CA ASN A 91 7.99 13.83 -7.68
C ASN A 91 9.37 13.16 -7.81
N CYS A 92 10.23 13.71 -8.68
CA CYS A 92 11.61 13.31 -8.90
C CYS A 92 12.62 13.96 -7.93
N GLY A 93 12.11 14.82 -7.04
CA GLY A 93 12.89 15.77 -6.27
C GLY A 93 14.06 15.16 -5.50
N MET A 94 15.27 15.41 -6.04
CA MET A 94 16.61 15.18 -5.47
C MET A 94 17.37 13.89 -5.83
N PHE A 95 17.18 13.33 -7.02
CA PHE A 95 18.18 12.43 -7.66
C PHE A 95 18.76 12.92 -8.99
N ILE A 96 18.31 14.06 -9.54
CA ILE A 96 18.76 14.54 -10.86
C ILE A 96 19.78 15.68 -10.87
N TYR A 97 20.46 16.02 -9.76
CA TYR A 97 21.62 16.93 -9.82
C TYR A 97 22.90 16.23 -10.36
N ILE A 98 22.79 15.42 -11.42
CA ILE A 98 23.96 14.86 -12.09
C ILE A 98 23.86 14.70 -13.61
N GLN A 99 23.00 15.42 -14.34
CA GLN A 99 23.24 15.73 -15.76
C GLN A 99 22.36 16.89 -16.25
N MET A 100 22.83 18.12 -16.03
CA MET A 100 23.09 19.15 -17.08
C MET A 100 23.76 20.37 -16.45
#